data_AF-A0A4U8TNL0-F1
#
_entry.id   AF-A0A4U8TNL0-F1
#
_cell.length_a   1.000
_cell.length_b   1.000
_cell.length_c   1.000
_cell.angle_alpha   90.00
_cell.angle_beta   90.00
_cell.angle_gamma   90.00
#
_symmetry.space_group_name_H-M   'P 1'
#
loop_
_entity.id
_entity.type
_entity.pdbx_description
1 polymer ?
#
loop_
_entity_poly.entity_id
_entity_poly.type
_entity_poly.pdbx_seq_one_letter_code
_entity_poly.pdbx_strand_id
1 'polypeptide(L)'
;MFLGLVLSVTLMCASEFSVPQFKEAFMKNAFLQTSNAGLGGTLTCEIGTDKKPKTYHNAKIESKALSLITDSIIQTRTRHIREVEKIPHIKELATLAKDSTLAKVYLMQLAKVDYHNPCLTCLRVAEEQIGFILSSMPSKINDREVRGVIDFTHLQPNKVFLEWLVSLDTYALSGETLLCEGLSKQDSLLFMSAYAHFALSGLNTRALNALMQSALWGNTDAATLILFLLDNGIYLPTNKIAVQMLENAIKAGDYQNAMKSNPMITGSLAVIEGNALSNVFESIAHWRYEAYGFILSANSSEYARLDNEDKSNIALTWFNLVSASAMAKQSIYEMGDSKQQQVYKDILAFKMRLKEIKAYPFVKTYHQR
;
A
#
# COMPACT_ATOMS: atom_id res chain seq x y z
N MET A 1 -27.78 -35.18 -56.05
CA MET A 1 -29.10 -34.94 -55.41
C MET A 1 -28.85 -34.92 -53.90
N PHE A 2 -29.21 -33.79 -53.25
CA PHE A 2 -29.21 -33.46 -51.81
C PHE A 2 -27.86 -33.48 -51.04
N LEU A 3 -27.28 -32.36 -50.59
CA LEU A 3 -27.65 -31.30 -49.60
C LEU A 3 -27.39 -31.65 -48.12
N GLY A 4 -26.65 -30.78 -47.42
CA GLY A 4 -26.49 -30.69 -45.94
C GLY A 4 -25.04 -30.44 -45.51
N LEU A 5 -24.48 -29.22 -45.34
CA LEU A 5 -24.65 -28.25 -44.22
C LEU A 5 -24.29 -28.89 -42.85
N VAL A 6 -23.45 -28.42 -41.92
CA VAL A 6 -22.94 -27.09 -41.47
C VAL A 6 -21.67 -27.29 -40.62
N LEU A 7 -20.82 -26.27 -40.54
CA LEU A 7 -19.71 -26.10 -39.59
C LEU A 7 -20.11 -26.25 -38.10
N SER A 8 -19.25 -26.89 -37.31
CA SER A 8 -18.99 -26.45 -35.93
C SER A 8 -17.63 -26.95 -35.45
N VAL A 9 -16.58 -26.18 -35.75
CA VAL A 9 -15.32 -26.23 -35.00
C VAL A 9 -15.58 -25.46 -33.70
N THR A 10 -16.03 -26.17 -32.67
CA THR A 10 -16.14 -25.62 -31.32
C THR A 10 -14.77 -25.45 -30.72
N LEU A 11 -14.47 -24.19 -30.38
CA LEU A 11 -13.47 -23.73 -29.42
C LEU A 11 -13.15 -24.78 -28.35
N MET A 12 -11.90 -25.24 -28.32
CA MET A 12 -11.26 -25.66 -27.08
C MET A 12 -10.67 -24.41 -26.41
N CYS A 13 -11.54 -23.61 -25.80
CA CYS A 13 -11.15 -22.62 -24.79
C CYS A 13 -11.53 -23.16 -23.41
N ALA A 14 -10.66 -22.88 -22.44
CA ALA A 14 -10.86 -23.10 -21.00
C ALA A 14 -10.79 -24.56 -20.51
N SER A 15 -9.59 -25.16 -20.55
CA SER A 15 -9.25 -26.22 -19.59
C SER A 15 -8.98 -25.59 -18.22
N GLU A 16 -10.04 -25.52 -17.42
CA GLU A 16 -10.05 -25.83 -15.98
C GLU A 16 -8.81 -25.39 -15.18
N PHE A 17 -8.70 -24.08 -14.94
CA PHE A 17 -8.17 -23.63 -13.66
C PHE A 17 -9.26 -23.91 -12.62
N SER A 18 -9.21 -25.07 -11.97
CA SER A 18 -9.90 -25.26 -10.71
C SER A 18 -9.23 -24.33 -9.70
N VAL A 19 -9.83 -23.17 -9.45
CA VAL A 19 -9.47 -22.29 -8.34
C VAL A 19 -9.36 -23.17 -7.10
N PRO A 20 -8.25 -23.13 -6.34
CA PRO A 20 -8.16 -23.85 -5.08
C PRO A 20 -9.43 -23.54 -4.28
N GLN A 21 -10.13 -24.56 -3.79
CA GLN A 21 -11.30 -24.38 -2.94
C GLN A 21 -10.85 -23.76 -1.61
N PHE A 22 -10.55 -22.47 -1.64
CA PHE A 22 -10.54 -21.64 -0.45
C PHE A 22 -11.87 -21.88 0.26
N LYS A 23 -11.87 -21.99 1.59
CA LYS A 23 -13.12 -22.04 2.35
C LYS A 23 -13.98 -20.87 1.88
N GLU A 24 -15.02 -21.17 1.11
CA GLU A 24 -15.78 -20.18 0.34
C GLU A 24 -16.35 -19.10 1.27
N ALA A 25 -16.63 -19.47 2.53
CA ALA A 25 -17.00 -18.57 3.62
C ALA A 25 -15.91 -17.54 4.01
N PHE A 26 -14.63 -17.88 3.97
CA PHE A 26 -13.52 -16.95 4.24
C PHE A 26 -13.42 -15.90 3.13
N MET A 27 -13.42 -16.35 1.87
CA MET A 27 -13.41 -15.46 0.70
C MET A 27 -14.67 -14.60 0.69
N LYS A 28 -15.85 -15.17 0.91
CA LYS A 28 -17.13 -14.45 0.91
C LYS A 28 -17.20 -13.40 2.02
N ASN A 29 -16.68 -13.65 3.22
CA ASN A 29 -16.65 -12.65 4.29
C ASN A 29 -15.57 -11.56 4.08
N ALA A 30 -14.48 -11.86 3.38
CA ALA A 30 -13.40 -10.92 3.11
C ALA A 30 -13.57 -10.09 1.83
N PHE A 31 -14.34 -10.58 0.85
CA PHE A 31 -14.64 -9.95 -0.44
C PHE A 31 -16.02 -9.27 -0.48
N LEU A 32 -16.76 -9.22 0.62
CA LEU A 32 -17.97 -8.39 0.69
C LEU A 32 -17.59 -6.93 0.47
N GLN A 33 -17.90 -6.46 -0.74
CA GLN A 33 -17.96 -5.10 -1.28
C GLN A 33 -17.17 -4.03 -0.50
N THR A 34 -16.06 -3.61 -1.10
CA THR A 34 -15.27 -2.45 -0.68
C THR A 34 -16.13 -1.17 -0.65
N SER A 35 -15.99 -0.44 0.46
CA SER A 35 -16.44 0.94 0.78
C SER A 35 -17.26 1.70 -0.28
N ASN A 36 -18.41 2.25 0.06
CA ASN A 36 -19.04 3.29 -0.77
C ASN A 36 -18.56 4.67 -0.30
N ALA A 37 -17.55 5.29 -0.91
CA ALA A 37 -17.09 6.60 -0.48
C ALA A 37 -17.95 7.76 -1.04
N GLY A 38 -18.42 8.65 -0.17
CA GLY A 38 -19.10 9.91 -0.47
C GLY A 38 -18.30 11.12 0.02
N LEU A 39 -18.44 12.27 -0.67
CA LEU A 39 -17.77 13.53 -0.30
C LEU A 39 -18.45 14.20 0.89
N GLY A 40 -17.65 14.70 1.83
CA GLY A 40 -18.07 15.61 2.90
C GLY A 40 -17.94 14.99 4.29
N GLY A 41 -16.89 15.37 5.03
CA GLY A 41 -16.70 14.94 6.41
C GLY A 41 -15.43 15.50 7.03
N THR A 42 -15.26 15.30 8.32
CA THR A 42 -13.99 15.47 9.06
C THR A 42 -13.34 14.09 9.25
N LEU A 43 -12.01 14.05 9.40
CA LEU A 43 -11.34 12.80 9.72
C LEU A 43 -11.77 12.37 11.14
N THR A 44 -12.48 11.24 11.23
CA THR A 44 -12.98 10.70 12.51
C THR A 44 -12.10 9.60 13.05
N CYS A 45 -12.17 9.39 14.37
CA CYS A 45 -11.56 8.28 15.09
C CYS A 45 -12.62 7.20 15.34
N GLU A 46 -12.26 5.92 15.13
CA GLU A 46 -13.15 4.75 15.21
C GLU A 46 -12.71 3.72 16.26
N ILE A 47 -11.80 4.07 17.17
CA ILE A 47 -11.50 3.23 18.33
C ILE A 47 -12.64 3.32 19.34
N GLY A 48 -13.27 2.18 19.64
CA GLY A 48 -14.18 2.04 20.77
C GLY A 48 -13.47 2.23 22.11
N THR A 49 -14.23 2.58 23.15
CA THR A 49 -13.70 2.96 24.48
C THR A 49 -12.88 1.90 25.21
N ASP A 50 -12.95 0.63 24.81
CA ASP A 50 -12.69 -0.46 25.77
C ASP A 50 -11.30 -1.09 25.70
N LYS A 51 -10.49 -0.86 24.66
CA LYS A 51 -9.10 -1.35 24.63
C LYS A 51 -8.20 -0.43 23.84
N LYS A 52 -7.33 0.32 24.52
CA LYS A 52 -6.17 0.97 23.90
C LYS A 52 -5.14 -0.13 23.58
N PRO A 53 -4.91 -0.48 22.30
CA PRO A 53 -3.81 -1.37 21.95
C PRO A 53 -2.50 -0.73 22.42
N LYS A 54 -1.52 -1.54 22.82
CA LYS A 54 -0.15 -1.01 23.01
C LYS A 54 0.35 -0.54 21.64
N THR A 55 0.49 0.77 21.48
CA THR A 55 1.14 1.36 20.31
C THR A 55 2.64 1.10 20.40
N TYR A 56 3.20 0.40 19.41
CA TYR A 56 4.63 0.31 19.19
C TYR A 56 5.10 1.61 18.52
N HIS A 57 5.07 2.71 19.27
CA HIS A 57 5.45 4.04 18.80
C HIS A 57 6.59 4.58 19.65
N ASN A 58 7.73 4.86 19.00
CA ASN A 58 8.84 5.57 19.62
C ASN A 58 8.98 6.94 18.96
N ALA A 59 8.36 7.96 19.57
CA ALA A 59 8.30 9.32 19.04
C ALA A 59 9.67 9.90 18.66
N LYS A 60 10.72 9.58 19.43
CA LYS A 60 12.08 10.06 19.15
C LYS A 60 12.66 9.42 17.88
N ILE A 61 12.45 8.11 17.70
CA ILE A 61 12.93 7.40 16.50
C ILE A 61 12.10 7.82 15.28
N GLU A 62 10.78 7.94 15.41
CA GLU A 62 9.91 8.38 14.32
C GLU A 62 10.21 9.82 13.88
N SER A 63 10.45 10.73 14.82
CA SER A 63 10.87 12.10 14.51
C SER A 63 12.23 12.14 13.81
N LYS A 64 13.20 11.34 14.26
CA LYS A 64 14.50 11.22 13.58
C LYS A 64 14.34 10.68 12.16
N ALA A 65 13.55 9.62 11.98
CA ALA A 65 13.27 9.05 10.68
C ALA A 65 12.62 10.09 9.75
N LEU A 66 11.62 10.83 10.24
CA LEU A 66 10.94 11.88 9.47
C LEU A 66 11.92 12.97 8.98
N SER A 67 12.81 13.43 9.85
CA SER A 67 13.82 14.43 9.49
C SER A 67 14.76 13.91 8.39
N LEU A 68 15.26 12.68 8.51
CA LEU A 68 16.12 12.05 7.50
C LEU A 68 15.38 11.81 6.17
N ILE A 69 14.12 11.39 6.21
CA ILE A 69 13.25 11.22 5.03
C ILE A 69 13.09 12.54 4.29
N THR A 70 12.78 13.60 5.03
CA THR A 70 12.52 14.93 4.46
C THR A 70 13.79 15.51 3.83
N ASP A 71 14.93 15.44 4.54
CA ASP A 71 16.21 15.88 3.99
C ASP A 71 16.63 15.05 2.77
N SER A 72 16.42 13.74 2.81
CA SER A 72 16.62 12.83 1.68
C SER A 72 15.83 13.27 0.44
N ILE A 73 14.53 13.56 0.58
CA ILE A 73 13.67 14.02 -0.52
C ILE A 73 14.19 15.36 -1.07
N ILE A 74 14.46 16.34 -0.19
CA ILE A 74 14.91 17.68 -0.60
C ILE A 74 16.25 17.61 -1.35
N GLN A 75 17.21 16.86 -0.82
CA GLN A 75 18.54 16.73 -1.43
C GLN A 75 18.49 15.96 -2.75
N THR A 76 17.69 14.90 -2.84
CA THR A 76 17.50 14.13 -4.09
C THR A 76 17.01 15.03 -5.21
N ARG A 77 16.04 15.89 -4.91
CA ARG A 77 15.50 16.87 -5.88
C ARG A 77 16.51 17.94 -6.24
N THR A 78 17.16 18.54 -5.24
CA THR A 78 18.09 19.66 -5.44
C THR A 78 19.35 19.24 -6.19
N ARG A 79 19.84 18.02 -5.95
CA ARG A 79 21.07 17.49 -6.57
C ARG A 79 20.78 16.62 -7.80
N HIS A 80 19.52 16.47 -8.20
CA HIS A 80 19.09 15.61 -9.30
C HIS A 80 19.66 14.19 -9.22
N ILE A 81 19.66 13.61 -8.02
CA ILE A 81 20.14 12.24 -7.81
C ILE A 81 19.18 11.29 -8.52
N ARG A 82 19.69 10.53 -9.48
CA ARG A 82 18.92 9.57 -10.28
C ARG A 82 19.00 8.14 -9.76
N GLU A 83 20.12 7.78 -9.13
CA GLU A 83 20.35 6.45 -8.58
C GLU A 83 19.81 6.40 -7.15
N VAL A 84 18.82 5.54 -6.90
CA VAL A 84 18.12 5.53 -5.61
C VAL A 84 19.05 5.10 -4.45
N GLU A 85 20.04 4.25 -4.69
CA GLU A 85 21.03 3.87 -3.66
C GLU A 85 21.94 5.05 -3.25
N LYS A 86 22.05 6.09 -4.09
CA LYS A 86 22.81 7.32 -3.78
C LYS A 86 21.97 8.39 -3.08
N ILE A 87 20.68 8.12 -2.85
CA ILE A 87 19.83 9.01 -2.07
C ILE A 87 20.42 9.15 -0.65
N PRO A 88 20.46 10.36 -0.09
CA PRO A 88 21.01 10.57 1.24
C PRO A 88 20.30 9.74 2.31
N HIS A 89 21.04 9.34 3.34
CA HIS A 89 20.53 8.67 4.54
C HIS A 89 19.91 7.28 4.36
N ILE A 90 19.91 6.68 3.16
CA ILE A 90 19.31 5.35 2.92
C ILE A 90 19.80 4.29 3.91
N LYS A 91 21.10 4.23 4.17
CA LYS A 91 21.69 3.27 5.13
C LYS A 91 21.28 3.53 6.58
N GLU A 92 21.19 4.80 6.96
CA GLU A 92 20.75 5.19 8.31
C GLU A 92 19.27 4.90 8.50
N LEU A 93 18.43 5.24 7.51
CA LEU A 93 17.01 4.90 7.48
C LEU A 93 16.80 3.39 7.54
N ALA A 94 17.61 2.58 6.85
CA ALA A 94 17.53 1.13 6.91
C ALA A 94 17.87 0.57 8.30
N THR A 95 18.76 1.25 9.02
CA THR A 95 19.06 0.91 10.43
C THR A 95 17.88 1.27 11.33
N LEU A 96 17.24 2.42 11.11
CA LEU A 96 16.07 2.87 11.87
C LEU A 96 14.80 2.06 11.56
N ALA A 97 14.68 1.44 10.39
CA ALA A 97 13.49 0.71 9.96
C ALA A 97 13.12 -0.50 10.86
N LYS A 98 14.05 -0.94 11.72
CA LYS A 98 13.78 -1.93 12.77
C LYS A 98 12.77 -1.42 13.80
N ASP A 99 12.86 -0.13 14.13
CA ASP A 99 12.12 0.51 15.22
C ASP A 99 11.22 1.67 14.77
N SER A 100 11.33 2.11 13.51
CA SER A 100 10.51 3.17 12.92
C SER A 100 9.64 2.65 11.78
N THR A 101 8.34 2.86 11.94
CA THR A 101 7.35 2.58 10.89
C THR A 101 7.49 3.55 9.71
N LEU A 102 7.82 4.82 9.96
CA LEU A 102 8.07 5.79 8.89
C LEU A 102 9.26 5.41 8.00
N ALA A 103 10.40 5.08 8.60
CA ALA A 103 11.59 4.65 7.86
C ALA A 103 11.31 3.40 7.03
N LYS A 104 10.61 2.43 7.62
CA LYS A 104 10.20 1.19 6.95
C LYS A 104 9.32 1.46 5.73
N VAL A 105 8.24 2.24 5.89
CA VAL A 105 7.33 2.59 4.79
C VAL A 105 8.05 3.35 3.70
N TYR A 106 8.88 4.33 4.06
CA TYR A 106 9.60 5.13 3.07
C TYR A 106 10.58 4.30 2.23
N LEU A 107 11.35 3.40 2.85
CA LEU A 107 12.25 2.51 2.11
C LEU A 107 11.49 1.54 1.20
N MET A 108 10.37 1.00 1.68
CA MET A 108 9.48 0.16 0.87
C MET A 108 8.90 0.93 -0.33
N GLN A 109 8.62 2.22 -0.17
CA GLN A 109 8.15 3.10 -1.24
C GLN A 109 9.27 3.43 -2.25
N LEU A 110 10.48 3.67 -1.77
CA LEU A 110 11.66 3.86 -2.63
C LEU A 110 12.00 2.64 -3.47
N ALA A 111 11.63 1.43 -3.04
CA ALA A 111 11.78 0.23 -3.84
C ALA A 111 10.97 0.25 -5.15
N LYS A 112 10.00 1.16 -5.33
CA LYS A 112 9.32 1.45 -6.61
C LYS A 112 10.19 2.29 -7.55
N VAL A 113 10.99 3.21 -7.00
CA VAL A 113 11.48 4.41 -7.71
C VAL A 113 12.62 4.12 -8.70
N ASP A 114 13.26 2.94 -8.64
CA ASP A 114 14.35 2.57 -9.55
C ASP A 114 14.16 1.17 -10.14
N TYR A 115 13.71 1.10 -11.40
CA TYR A 115 13.60 -0.17 -12.14
C TYR A 115 14.88 -0.52 -12.91
N HIS A 116 15.78 0.45 -13.16
CA HIS A 116 17.04 0.24 -13.88
C HIS A 116 18.23 -0.03 -12.97
N ASN A 117 18.30 0.66 -11.81
CA ASN A 117 19.33 0.48 -10.78
C ASN A 117 18.67 0.27 -9.41
N PRO A 118 18.15 -0.93 -9.12
CA PRO A 118 17.36 -1.15 -7.91
C PRO A 118 18.12 -0.76 -6.64
N CYS A 119 17.46 -0.01 -5.75
CA CYS A 119 17.96 0.25 -4.41
C CYS A 119 18.00 -1.06 -3.61
N LEU A 120 19.16 -1.72 -3.58
CA LEU A 120 19.36 -3.00 -2.91
C LEU A 120 19.06 -2.89 -1.41
N THR A 121 19.41 -1.76 -0.80
CA THR A 121 19.09 -1.52 0.62
C THR A 121 17.57 -1.45 0.84
N CYS A 122 16.84 -0.79 -0.06
CA CYS A 122 15.39 -0.68 0.00
C CYS A 122 14.71 -2.03 -0.25
N LEU A 123 15.20 -2.79 -1.24
CA LEU A 123 14.70 -4.14 -1.56
C LEU A 123 14.90 -5.10 -0.39
N ARG A 124 16.05 -5.05 0.29
CA ARG A 124 16.29 -5.88 1.48
C ARG A 124 15.28 -5.57 2.58
N VAL A 125 15.01 -4.29 2.84
CA VAL A 125 14.00 -3.91 3.84
C VAL A 125 12.60 -4.39 3.42
N ALA A 126 12.24 -4.28 2.14
CA ALA A 126 10.97 -4.83 1.66
C ALA A 126 10.92 -6.36 1.85
N GLU A 127 11.97 -7.08 1.49
CA GLU A 127 12.08 -8.54 1.67
C GLU A 127 12.00 -8.96 3.14
N GLU A 128 12.68 -8.26 4.04
CA GLU A 128 12.57 -8.49 5.49
C GLU A 128 11.13 -8.31 6.01
N GLN A 129 10.30 -7.51 5.34
CA GLN A 129 8.90 -7.27 5.76
C GLN A 129 7.87 -8.16 5.06
N ILE A 130 8.09 -8.53 3.79
CA ILE A 130 7.07 -9.19 2.94
C ILE A 130 7.60 -10.38 2.14
N GLY A 131 8.90 -10.69 2.22
CA GLY A 131 9.54 -11.76 1.46
C GLY A 131 8.93 -13.14 1.71
N PHE A 132 8.37 -13.32 2.90
CA PHE A 132 7.69 -14.54 3.26
C PHE A 132 6.38 -14.79 2.48
N ILE A 133 5.64 -13.74 2.07
CA ILE A 133 4.41 -13.90 1.26
C ILE A 133 4.76 -14.36 -0.15
N LEU A 134 5.89 -13.90 -0.67
CA LEU A 134 6.38 -14.25 -2.01
C LEU A 134 6.75 -15.74 -2.11
N SER A 135 7.20 -16.35 -1.01
CA SER A 135 7.44 -17.81 -0.93
C SER A 135 6.18 -18.67 -1.05
N SER A 136 4.98 -18.08 -0.85
CA SER A 136 3.69 -18.76 -0.96
C SER A 136 3.05 -18.63 -2.37
N MET A 137 3.75 -18.02 -3.34
CA MET A 137 3.25 -17.91 -4.71
C MET A 137 3.34 -19.25 -5.45
N PRO A 138 2.30 -19.65 -6.21
CA PRO A 138 2.37 -20.83 -7.06
C PRO A 138 3.53 -20.74 -8.05
N SER A 139 4.22 -21.87 -8.28
CA SER A 139 5.39 -21.96 -9.17
C SER A 139 5.14 -21.54 -10.62
N LYS A 140 3.88 -21.53 -11.08
CA LYS A 140 3.46 -21.04 -12.40
C LYS A 140 3.28 -19.52 -12.49
N ILE A 141 3.08 -18.82 -11.37
CA ILE A 141 3.07 -17.35 -11.27
C ILE A 141 4.49 -16.82 -10.97
N ASN A 142 5.36 -17.72 -10.53
CA ASN A 142 6.78 -17.48 -10.34
C ASN A 142 7.49 -17.48 -11.71
N ASP A 143 7.09 -16.53 -12.55
CA ASP A 143 7.54 -16.42 -13.93
C ASP A 143 9.07 -16.26 -13.96
N ARG A 144 9.70 -16.86 -14.98
CA ARG A 144 11.16 -16.83 -15.14
C ARG A 144 11.72 -15.42 -15.20
N GLU A 145 10.89 -14.42 -15.51
CA GLU A 145 11.21 -13.00 -15.57
C GLU A 145 11.17 -12.31 -14.19
N VAL A 146 10.40 -12.85 -13.22
CA VAL A 146 10.34 -12.38 -11.82
C VAL A 146 11.54 -12.89 -11.00
N ARG A 147 12.10 -14.04 -11.40
CA ARG A 147 13.30 -14.66 -10.76
C ARG A 147 14.56 -13.80 -10.79
N GLY A 148 14.59 -12.75 -11.60
CA GLY A 148 15.78 -11.92 -11.77
C GLY A 148 16.12 -11.02 -10.58
N VAL A 149 15.20 -10.79 -9.63
CA VAL A 149 15.42 -9.75 -8.61
C VAL A 149 15.36 -10.26 -7.17
N ILE A 150 14.56 -11.28 -6.84
CA ILE A 150 14.57 -11.87 -5.49
C ILE A 150 14.17 -13.35 -5.53
N ASP A 151 14.97 -14.23 -4.91
CA ASP A 151 14.72 -15.67 -4.77
C ASP A 151 14.05 -15.96 -3.42
N PHE A 152 12.80 -16.45 -3.48
CA PHE A 152 11.97 -16.75 -2.29
C PHE A 152 11.69 -18.24 -2.13
N THR A 153 12.50 -19.09 -2.74
CA THR A 153 12.37 -20.52 -2.48
C THR A 153 12.76 -20.80 -1.03
N HIS A 154 11.84 -21.43 -0.29
CA HIS A 154 12.03 -22.03 1.03
C HIS A 154 11.85 -21.13 2.27
N LEU A 155 10.60 -20.80 2.60
CA LEU A 155 10.20 -20.72 4.01
C LEU A 155 8.91 -21.51 4.20
N GLN A 156 9.01 -22.68 4.83
CA GLN A 156 7.81 -23.29 5.38
C GLN A 156 7.24 -22.36 6.46
N PRO A 157 5.91 -22.14 6.49
CA PRO A 157 5.29 -21.33 7.53
C PRO A 157 5.70 -21.87 8.91
N ASN A 158 6.36 -21.03 9.68
CA ASN A 158 6.76 -21.31 11.06
C ASN A 158 6.08 -20.31 12.00
N LYS A 159 6.22 -20.48 13.31
CA LYS A 159 5.54 -19.60 14.28
C LYS A 159 5.92 -18.11 14.11
N VAL A 160 7.19 -17.83 13.79
CA VAL A 160 7.70 -16.46 13.57
C VAL A 160 7.03 -15.83 12.35
N PHE A 161 6.86 -16.60 11.28
CA PHE A 161 6.13 -16.20 10.07
C PHE A 161 4.68 -15.78 10.37
N LEU A 162 3.97 -16.57 11.18
CA LEU A 162 2.58 -16.27 11.55
C LEU A 162 2.49 -15.00 12.41
N GLU A 163 3.43 -14.82 13.33
CA GLU A 163 3.52 -13.61 14.16
C GLU A 163 3.77 -12.36 13.31
N TRP A 164 4.60 -12.45 12.27
CA TRP A 164 4.86 -11.35 11.36
C TRP A 164 3.63 -10.97 10.53
N LEU A 165 2.91 -11.97 10.00
CA LEU A 165 1.64 -11.74 9.31
C LEU A 165 0.65 -10.98 10.18
N VAL A 166 0.42 -11.46 11.41
CA VAL A 166 -0.50 -10.81 12.35
C VAL A 166 0.00 -9.40 12.73
N SER A 167 1.30 -9.21 12.87
CA SER A 167 1.91 -7.91 13.19
C SER A 167 1.62 -6.84 12.13
N LEU A 168 1.74 -7.19 10.84
CA LEU A 168 1.45 -6.25 9.74
C LEU A 168 0.00 -5.73 9.80
N ASP A 169 -0.96 -6.60 10.07
CA ASP A 169 -2.36 -6.22 10.16
C ASP A 169 -2.68 -5.49 11.49
N THR A 170 -1.93 -5.77 12.56
CA THR A 170 -2.06 -5.07 13.86
C THR A 170 -1.77 -3.57 13.73
N TYR A 171 -0.96 -3.15 12.74
CA TYR A 171 -0.72 -1.73 12.50
C TYR A 171 -2.00 -0.92 12.20
N ALA A 172 -3.10 -1.55 11.78
CA ALA A 172 -4.38 -0.87 11.65
C ALA A 172 -4.86 -0.29 13.00
N LEU A 173 -4.73 -1.07 14.08
CA LEU A 173 -5.14 -0.67 15.43
C LEU A 173 -4.23 0.44 15.98
N SER A 174 -2.92 0.30 15.78
CA SER A 174 -1.95 1.31 16.23
C SER A 174 -2.09 2.61 15.43
N GLY A 175 -2.30 2.53 14.11
CA GLY A 175 -2.57 3.69 13.27
C GLY A 175 -3.82 4.44 13.73
N GLU A 176 -4.89 3.73 14.05
CA GLU A 176 -6.10 4.35 14.59
C GLU A 176 -5.85 5.00 15.96
N THR A 177 -5.10 4.34 16.83
CA THR A 177 -4.79 4.90 18.16
C THR A 177 -4.04 6.22 18.03
N LEU A 178 -3.03 6.25 17.16
CA LEU A 178 -2.25 7.45 16.88
C LEU A 178 -3.09 8.54 16.21
N LEU A 179 -4.01 8.16 15.31
CA LEU A 179 -4.95 9.10 14.69
C LEU A 179 -5.85 9.76 15.73
N CYS A 180 -6.46 8.97 16.61
CA CYS A 180 -7.33 9.45 17.68
C CYS A 180 -6.58 10.40 18.63
N GLU A 181 -5.37 10.01 19.03
CA GLU A 181 -4.52 10.83 19.90
C GLU A 181 -4.09 12.13 19.20
N GLY A 182 -3.73 12.06 17.91
CA GLY A 182 -3.38 13.22 17.08
C GLY A 182 -4.55 14.21 16.95
N LEU A 183 -5.77 13.71 16.72
CA LEU A 183 -6.98 14.54 16.69
C LEU A 183 -7.25 15.22 18.03
N SER A 184 -7.09 14.48 19.14
CA SER A 184 -7.31 14.98 20.49
C SER A 184 -6.29 16.04 20.90
N LYS A 185 -5.00 15.81 20.62
CA LYS A 185 -3.88 16.67 21.02
C LYS A 185 -3.54 17.76 20.02
N GLN A 186 -4.11 17.71 18.83
CA GLN A 186 -3.72 18.53 17.69
C GLN A 186 -2.25 18.34 17.27
N ASP A 187 -1.73 17.12 17.40
CA ASP A 187 -0.31 16.81 17.16
C ASP A 187 -0.09 16.27 15.75
N SER A 188 0.56 17.08 14.90
CA SER A 188 0.86 16.74 13.51
C SER A 188 1.77 15.51 13.34
N LEU A 189 2.65 15.21 14.29
CA LEU A 189 3.59 14.08 14.22
C LEU A 189 2.87 12.75 14.48
N LEU A 190 1.83 12.77 15.32
CA LEU A 190 0.98 11.59 15.54
C LEU A 190 0.25 11.19 14.26
N PHE A 191 -0.18 12.14 13.43
CA PHE A 191 -0.75 11.83 12.11
C PHE A 191 0.28 11.26 11.13
N MET A 192 1.52 11.74 11.16
CA MET A 192 2.60 11.16 10.34
C MET A 192 2.85 9.70 10.72
N SER A 193 2.85 9.43 12.02
CA SER A 193 2.99 8.07 12.54
C SER A 193 1.78 7.21 12.18
N ALA A 194 0.56 7.75 12.30
CA ALA A 194 -0.67 7.09 11.88
C ALA A 194 -0.65 6.73 10.39
N TYR A 195 -0.20 7.64 9.53
CA TYR A 195 0.01 7.38 8.10
C TYR A 195 0.88 6.15 7.87
N ALA A 196 2.05 6.06 8.53
CA ALA A 196 2.96 4.92 8.33
C ALA A 196 2.32 3.60 8.77
N HIS A 197 1.60 3.61 9.89
CA HIS A 197 0.90 2.43 10.40
C HIS A 197 -0.25 1.98 9.48
N PHE A 198 -1.06 2.92 9.00
CA PHE A 198 -2.11 2.61 8.03
C PHE A 198 -1.55 2.12 6.69
N ALA A 199 -0.45 2.71 6.22
CA ALA A 199 0.26 2.26 5.02
C ALA A 199 0.75 0.80 5.16
N LEU A 200 1.34 0.44 6.30
CA LEU A 200 1.79 -0.93 6.58
C LEU A 200 0.65 -1.95 6.60
N SER A 201 -0.51 -1.55 7.14
CA SER A 201 -1.71 -2.40 7.21
C SER A 201 -2.56 -2.39 5.95
N GLY A 202 -2.16 -1.67 4.89
CA GLY A 202 -2.88 -1.58 3.61
C GLY A 202 -4.23 -0.86 3.70
N LEU A 203 -4.34 0.10 4.61
CA LEU A 203 -5.46 1.05 4.73
C LEU A 203 -5.09 2.36 4.05
N ASN A 204 -4.85 2.31 2.74
CA ASN A 204 -4.15 3.36 1.99
C ASN A 204 -4.90 4.69 1.98
N THR A 205 -6.23 4.66 1.83
CA THR A 205 -7.08 5.85 1.87
C THR A 205 -7.00 6.53 3.23
N ARG A 206 -7.01 5.74 4.32
CA ARG A 206 -6.91 6.26 5.69
C ARG A 206 -5.50 6.80 5.97
N ALA A 207 -4.47 6.12 5.46
CA ALA A 207 -3.09 6.59 5.51
C ALA A 207 -2.94 7.98 4.88
N LEU A 208 -3.40 8.17 3.64
CA LEU A 208 -3.27 9.46 2.97
C LEU A 208 -4.13 10.54 3.61
N ASN A 209 -5.32 10.23 4.12
CA ASN A 209 -6.09 11.24 4.85
C ASN A 209 -5.40 11.69 6.14
N ALA A 210 -4.73 10.78 6.88
CA ALA A 210 -3.92 11.16 8.03
C ALA A 210 -2.73 12.05 7.62
N LEU A 211 -2.03 11.68 6.54
CA LEU A 211 -0.91 12.47 6.00
C LEU A 211 -1.36 13.88 5.56
N MET A 212 -2.47 13.98 4.84
CA MET A 212 -3.08 15.24 4.41
C MET A 212 -3.47 16.11 5.62
N GLN A 213 -4.06 15.50 6.66
CA GLN A 213 -4.40 16.19 7.91
C GLN A 213 -3.17 16.81 8.57
N SER A 214 -2.06 16.07 8.62
CA SER A 214 -0.79 16.56 9.17
C SER A 214 -0.27 17.80 8.44
N ALA A 215 -0.25 17.75 7.10
CA ALA A 215 0.21 18.86 6.27
C ALA A 215 -0.68 20.10 6.43
N LEU A 216 -2.01 19.92 6.43
CA LEU A 216 -2.97 21.01 6.62
C LEU A 216 -2.89 21.66 8.01
N TRP A 217 -2.38 20.93 9.00
CA TRP A 217 -2.10 21.42 10.37
C TRP A 217 -0.70 21.98 10.57
N GLY A 218 0.03 22.26 9.49
CA GLY A 218 1.27 23.03 9.57
C GLY A 218 2.54 22.19 9.66
N ASN A 219 2.46 20.90 9.31
CA ASN A 219 3.66 20.07 9.19
C ASN A 219 4.24 20.15 7.78
N THR A 220 5.39 20.81 7.63
CA THR A 220 6.06 20.96 6.32
C THR A 220 6.67 19.64 5.83
N ASP A 221 7.11 18.78 6.74
CA ASP A 221 7.66 17.46 6.42
C ASP A 221 6.57 16.56 5.79
N ALA A 222 5.34 16.64 6.30
CA ALA A 222 4.17 15.97 5.72
C ALA A 222 3.91 16.41 4.27
N ALA A 223 3.95 17.72 4.00
CA ALA A 223 3.79 18.26 2.65
C ALA A 223 4.92 17.79 1.71
N THR A 224 6.15 17.72 2.22
CA THR A 224 7.32 17.19 1.48
C THR A 224 7.15 15.71 1.14
N LEU A 225 6.60 14.92 2.07
CA LEU A 225 6.30 13.51 1.80
C LEU A 225 5.18 13.35 0.75
N ILE A 226 4.12 14.16 0.81
CA ILE A 226 3.04 14.16 -0.20
C ILE A 226 3.60 14.47 -1.58
N LEU A 227 4.50 15.45 -1.68
CA LEU A 227 5.21 15.77 -2.90
C LEU A 227 5.96 14.55 -3.45
N PHE A 228 6.69 13.83 -2.60
CA PHE A 228 7.38 12.59 -2.99
C PHE A 228 6.43 11.53 -3.52
N LEU A 229 5.28 11.31 -2.86
CA LEU A 229 4.29 10.32 -3.29
C LEU A 229 3.69 10.67 -4.67
N LEU A 230 3.34 11.94 -4.89
CA LEU A 230 2.80 12.45 -6.15
C LEU A 230 3.82 12.38 -7.30
N ASP A 231 5.10 12.56 -7.00
CA ASP A 231 6.16 12.56 -8.02
C ASP A 231 6.47 11.15 -8.53
N ASN A 232 6.31 10.15 -7.66
CA ASN A 232 6.66 8.75 -7.90
C ASN A 232 5.44 7.84 -8.13
N GLY A 233 4.24 8.41 -8.15
CA GLY A 233 3.01 7.66 -8.39
C GLY A 233 2.73 6.61 -7.30
N ILE A 234 3.02 6.93 -6.04
CA ILE A 234 2.87 6.01 -4.90
C ILE A 234 1.50 6.24 -4.28
N TYR A 235 0.65 5.20 -4.26
CA TYR A 235 -0.79 5.23 -3.95
C TYR A 235 -1.67 6.07 -4.89
N LEU A 236 -1.13 7.17 -5.41
CA LEU A 236 -1.78 8.13 -6.29
C LEU A 236 -1.13 8.09 -7.68
N PRO A 237 -1.85 8.45 -8.76
CA PRO A 237 -1.23 8.65 -10.07
C PRO A 237 -0.16 9.75 -10.04
N THR A 238 0.88 9.60 -10.87
CA THR A 238 1.92 10.63 -11.00
C THR A 238 1.32 11.94 -11.51
N ASN A 239 1.60 13.05 -10.82
CA ASN A 239 1.10 14.37 -11.22
C ASN A 239 2.21 15.44 -11.12
N LYS A 240 2.97 15.61 -12.21
CA LYS A 240 4.11 16.55 -12.25
C LYS A 240 3.70 18.01 -12.04
N ILE A 241 2.48 18.39 -12.43
CA ILE A 241 1.95 19.75 -12.22
C ILE A 241 1.72 19.99 -10.73
N ALA A 242 1.00 19.08 -10.06
CA ALA A 242 0.77 19.15 -8.63
C ALA A 242 2.08 19.18 -7.83
N VAL A 243 3.05 18.34 -8.22
CA VAL A 243 4.39 18.29 -7.63
C VAL A 243 5.08 19.65 -7.72
N GLN A 244 5.14 20.26 -8.91
CA GLN A 244 5.80 21.55 -9.08
C GLN A 244 5.11 22.66 -8.29
N MET A 245 3.77 22.68 -8.28
CA MET A 245 2.99 23.67 -7.54
C MET A 245 3.20 23.53 -6.03
N LEU A 246 3.14 22.30 -5.51
CA LEU A 246 3.37 22.01 -4.10
C LEU A 246 4.82 22.33 -3.70
N GLU A 247 5.79 22.01 -4.55
CA GLU A 247 7.20 22.34 -4.31
C GLU A 247 7.42 23.85 -4.16
N ASN A 248 6.86 24.63 -5.08
CA ASN A 248 6.96 26.09 -5.02
C ASN A 248 6.27 26.65 -3.77
N ALA A 249 5.11 26.10 -3.40
CA ALA A 249 4.40 26.51 -2.20
C ALA A 249 5.16 26.16 -0.92
N ILE A 250 5.84 25.00 -0.85
CA ILE A 250 6.72 24.63 0.26
C ILE A 250 7.88 25.64 0.38
N LYS A 251 8.56 25.94 -0.74
CA LYS A 251 9.67 26.91 -0.76
C LYS A 251 9.24 28.32 -0.35
N ALA A 252 8.00 28.71 -0.68
CA ALA A 252 7.43 29.99 -0.32
C ALA A 252 6.82 30.02 1.10
N GLY A 253 6.73 28.88 1.81
CA GLY A 253 6.05 28.78 3.10
C GLY A 253 4.52 28.84 3.03
N ASP A 254 3.92 28.72 1.84
CA ASP A 254 2.48 28.86 1.59
C ASP A 254 1.76 27.52 1.29
N TYR A 255 2.42 26.40 1.56
CA TYR A 255 1.91 25.06 1.22
C TYR A 255 0.55 24.74 1.85
N GLN A 256 0.26 25.21 3.06
CA GLN A 256 -1.04 24.98 3.70
C GLN A 256 -2.20 25.59 2.90
N ASN A 257 -2.04 26.84 2.44
CA ASN A 257 -3.06 27.51 1.65
C ASN A 257 -3.15 26.89 0.26
N ALA A 258 -2.00 26.59 -0.37
CA ALA A 258 -1.97 25.90 -1.65
C ALA A 258 -2.72 24.56 -1.58
N MET A 259 -2.49 23.73 -0.57
CA MET A 259 -3.20 22.46 -0.42
C MET A 259 -4.71 22.61 -0.17
N LYS A 260 -5.14 23.68 0.50
CA LYS A 260 -6.57 23.98 0.75
C LYS A 260 -7.30 24.49 -0.49
N SER A 261 -6.63 25.31 -1.29
CA SER A 261 -7.27 26.13 -2.33
C SER A 261 -6.95 25.71 -3.75
N ASN A 262 -5.92 24.89 -3.96
CA ASN A 262 -5.47 24.51 -5.30
C ASN A 262 -6.00 23.12 -5.70
N PRO A 263 -7.03 23.04 -6.57
CA PRO A 263 -7.60 21.77 -7.01
C PRO A 263 -6.63 20.93 -7.84
N MET A 264 -5.55 21.51 -8.39
CA MET A 264 -4.52 20.71 -9.07
C MET A 264 -3.73 19.85 -8.09
N ILE A 265 -3.60 20.26 -6.83
CA ILE A 265 -2.89 19.51 -5.78
C ILE A 265 -3.82 18.48 -5.14
N THR A 266 -5.07 18.84 -4.85
CA THR A 266 -5.96 18.03 -4.00
C THR A 266 -7.30 17.63 -4.62
N GLY A 267 -7.71 18.25 -5.73
CA GLY A 267 -9.09 18.21 -6.23
C GLY A 267 -9.58 16.87 -6.76
N SER A 268 -8.69 15.89 -6.98
CA SER A 268 -9.06 14.57 -7.52
C SER A 268 -8.18 13.44 -6.99
N LEU A 269 -7.72 13.54 -5.74
CA LEU A 269 -6.92 12.48 -5.13
C LEU A 269 -7.81 11.26 -4.85
N ALA A 270 -7.54 10.18 -5.58
CA ALA A 270 -8.18 8.89 -5.39
C ALA A 270 -7.13 7.78 -5.37
N VAL A 271 -7.25 6.86 -4.41
CA VAL A 271 -6.29 5.79 -4.15
C VAL A 271 -6.94 4.44 -4.41
N ILE A 272 -6.19 3.53 -5.02
CA ILE A 272 -6.61 2.14 -5.15
C ILE A 272 -6.50 1.46 -3.78
N GLU A 273 -7.62 0.91 -3.32
CA GLU A 273 -7.74 0.27 -2.01
C GLU A 273 -8.04 -1.23 -2.19
N GLY A 274 -7.24 -2.07 -1.54
CA GLY A 274 -7.50 -3.51 -1.49
C GLY A 274 -8.66 -3.87 -0.53
N ASN A 275 -8.97 -5.16 -0.41
CA ASN A 275 -9.97 -5.64 0.55
C ASN A 275 -9.43 -5.60 2.00
N ALA A 276 -10.22 -6.02 2.99
CA ALA A 276 -9.81 -6.03 4.40
C ALA A 276 -8.63 -6.95 4.71
N LEU A 277 -8.41 -7.97 3.89
CA LEU A 277 -7.23 -8.82 3.99
C LEU A 277 -5.98 -8.10 3.48
N SER A 278 -6.08 -7.12 2.57
CA SER A 278 -4.90 -6.48 1.98
C SER A 278 -4.05 -5.72 3.00
N ASN A 279 -2.72 -5.81 2.87
CA ASN A 279 -1.75 -5.02 3.63
C ASN A 279 -0.74 -4.33 2.67
N VAL A 280 0.41 -3.88 3.19
CA VAL A 280 1.43 -3.19 2.37
C VAL A 280 2.01 -4.05 1.24
N PHE A 281 1.97 -5.39 1.39
CA PHE A 281 2.46 -6.32 0.39
C PHE A 281 1.83 -6.09 -0.99
N GLU A 282 0.50 -6.05 -1.03
CA GLU A 282 -0.24 -5.86 -2.28
C GLU A 282 0.14 -4.54 -2.93
N SER A 283 0.32 -3.48 -2.14
CA SER A 283 0.72 -2.16 -2.64
C SER A 283 2.12 -2.20 -3.26
N ILE A 284 3.10 -2.80 -2.59
CA ILE A 284 4.48 -2.89 -3.10
C ILE A 284 4.56 -3.79 -4.33
N ALA A 285 3.89 -4.95 -4.30
CA ALA A 285 3.86 -5.86 -5.44
C ALA A 285 3.27 -5.15 -6.67
N HIS A 286 2.15 -4.45 -6.50
CA HIS A 286 1.54 -3.64 -7.56
C HIS A 286 2.51 -2.61 -8.11
N TRP A 287 3.10 -1.79 -7.24
CA TRP A 287 4.00 -0.72 -7.66
C TRP A 287 5.24 -1.21 -8.40
N ARG A 288 5.81 -2.34 -7.97
CA ARG A 288 6.96 -2.93 -8.64
C ARG A 288 6.56 -3.49 -9.99
N TYR A 289 5.41 -4.16 -10.09
CA TYR A 289 4.93 -4.69 -11.37
C TYR A 289 4.63 -3.54 -12.35
N GLU A 290 4.08 -2.41 -11.86
CA GLU A 290 3.95 -1.19 -12.66
C GLU A 290 5.31 -0.64 -13.10
N ALA A 291 6.28 -0.56 -12.18
CA ALA A 291 7.60 0.00 -12.47
C ALA A 291 8.41 -0.85 -13.49
N TYR A 292 8.26 -2.17 -13.45
CA TYR A 292 8.87 -3.07 -14.44
C TYR A 292 8.07 -3.16 -15.76
N GLY A 293 6.91 -2.52 -15.85
CA GLY A 293 6.06 -2.58 -17.03
C GLY A 293 5.32 -3.92 -17.21
N PHE A 294 5.33 -4.80 -16.19
CA PHE A 294 4.56 -6.05 -16.21
C PHE A 294 3.05 -5.79 -16.14
N ILE A 295 2.64 -4.71 -15.46
CA ILE A 295 1.27 -4.20 -15.50
C ILE A 295 1.28 -2.73 -15.86
N LEU A 296 0.31 -2.30 -16.65
CA LEU A 296 0.06 -0.89 -16.90
C LEU A 296 -0.91 -0.34 -15.86
N SER A 297 -0.64 0.86 -15.37
CA SER A 297 -1.54 1.54 -14.44
C SER A 297 -2.90 1.79 -15.08
N ALA A 298 -3.99 1.46 -14.40
CA ALA A 298 -5.35 1.65 -14.93
C ALA A 298 -5.67 3.11 -15.31
N ASN A 299 -4.92 4.06 -14.75
CA ASN A 299 -5.06 5.49 -15.01
C ASN A 299 -4.13 5.99 -16.14
N SER A 300 -3.33 5.12 -16.76
CA SER A 300 -2.46 5.50 -17.87
C SER A 300 -3.24 5.53 -19.19
N SER A 301 -2.88 6.47 -20.07
CA SER A 301 -3.43 6.53 -21.42
C SER A 301 -3.07 5.31 -22.27
N GLU A 302 -1.99 4.62 -21.92
CA GLU A 302 -1.55 3.39 -22.56
C GLU A 302 -2.49 2.23 -22.21
N TYR A 303 -2.85 2.10 -20.92
CA TYR A 303 -3.81 1.10 -20.46
C TYR A 303 -5.16 1.26 -21.15
N ALA A 304 -5.63 2.50 -21.34
CA ALA A 304 -6.89 2.77 -22.03
C ALA A 304 -6.93 2.21 -23.46
N ARG A 305 -5.78 2.16 -24.14
CA ARG A 305 -5.62 1.71 -25.53
C ARG A 305 -5.42 0.19 -25.68
N LEU A 306 -5.16 -0.52 -24.59
CA LEU A 306 -5.06 -1.98 -24.60
C LEU A 306 -6.37 -2.62 -25.04
N ASP A 307 -6.26 -3.76 -25.71
CA ASP A 307 -7.42 -4.60 -25.98
C ASP A 307 -7.93 -5.29 -24.70
N ASN A 308 -9.03 -6.04 -24.84
CA ASN A 308 -9.65 -6.71 -23.70
C ASN A 308 -8.82 -7.89 -23.19
N GLU A 309 -8.02 -8.53 -24.04
CA GLU A 309 -7.20 -9.69 -23.67
C GLU A 309 -6.04 -9.24 -22.78
N ASP A 310 -5.33 -8.19 -23.18
CA ASP A 310 -4.24 -7.58 -22.40
C ASP A 310 -4.74 -7.04 -21.05
N LYS A 311 -5.90 -6.37 -21.05
CA LYS A 311 -6.54 -5.92 -19.80
C LYS A 311 -6.89 -7.10 -18.88
N SER A 312 -7.38 -8.21 -19.46
CA SER A 312 -7.68 -9.44 -18.72
C SER A 312 -6.42 -10.08 -18.15
N ASN A 313 -5.31 -10.10 -18.91
CA ASN A 313 -4.03 -10.64 -18.46
C ASN A 313 -3.45 -9.81 -17.30
N ILE A 314 -3.50 -8.48 -17.38
CA ILE A 314 -3.12 -7.60 -16.27
C ILE A 314 -3.97 -7.87 -15.03
N ALA A 315 -5.30 -7.97 -15.20
CA ALA A 315 -6.21 -8.27 -14.10
C ALA A 315 -5.93 -9.64 -13.46
N LEU A 316 -5.60 -10.65 -14.26
CA LEU A 316 -5.24 -11.99 -13.79
C LEU A 316 -3.94 -11.98 -12.99
N THR A 317 -2.92 -11.27 -13.47
CA THR A 317 -1.64 -11.09 -12.75
C THR A 317 -1.90 -10.46 -11.38
N TRP A 318 -2.72 -9.42 -11.33
CA TRP A 318 -3.10 -8.79 -10.07
C TRP A 318 -3.89 -9.72 -9.14
N PHE A 319 -4.89 -10.44 -9.67
CA PHE A 319 -5.68 -11.41 -8.92
C PHE A 319 -4.80 -12.50 -8.29
N ASN A 320 -3.79 -12.98 -9.02
CA ASN A 320 -2.87 -14.00 -8.55
C ASN A 320 -2.01 -13.51 -7.36
N LEU A 321 -1.55 -12.26 -7.39
CA LEU A 321 -0.82 -11.63 -6.29
C LEU A 321 -1.68 -11.52 -5.02
N VAL A 322 -2.91 -11.02 -5.16
CA VAL A 322 -3.88 -10.92 -4.06
C VAL A 322 -4.20 -12.31 -3.50
N SER A 323 -4.36 -13.30 -4.37
CA SER A 323 -4.62 -14.68 -3.97
C SER A 323 -3.48 -15.30 -3.15
N ALA A 324 -2.23 -15.05 -3.52
CA ALA A 324 -1.07 -15.53 -2.75
C ALA A 324 -1.01 -14.92 -1.34
N SER A 325 -1.31 -13.63 -1.22
CA SER A 325 -1.42 -12.96 0.09
C SER A 325 -2.54 -13.55 0.94
N ALA A 326 -3.70 -13.83 0.32
CA ALA A 326 -4.82 -14.47 1.01
C ALA A 326 -4.46 -15.88 1.49
N MET A 327 -3.75 -16.68 0.69
CA MET A 327 -3.22 -17.99 1.08
C MET A 327 -2.27 -17.90 2.27
N ALA A 328 -1.32 -16.95 2.24
CA ALA A 328 -0.41 -16.74 3.36
C ALA A 328 -1.17 -16.42 4.65
N LYS A 329 -2.19 -15.56 4.59
CA LYS A 329 -3.04 -15.22 5.74
C LYS A 329 -3.92 -16.37 6.22
N GLN A 330 -4.35 -17.24 5.31
CA GLN A 330 -5.11 -18.44 5.66
C GLN A 330 -4.31 -19.39 6.57
N SER A 331 -2.97 -19.43 6.43
CA SER A 331 -2.10 -20.23 7.30
C SER A 331 -2.21 -19.86 8.79
N ILE A 332 -2.64 -18.64 9.13
CA ILE A 332 -2.91 -18.22 10.52
C ILE A 332 -4.01 -19.08 11.14
N TYR A 333 -5.05 -19.43 10.38
CA TYR A 333 -6.13 -20.28 10.85
C TYR A 333 -5.79 -21.77 10.85
N GLU A 334 -4.84 -22.17 9.99
CA GLU A 334 -4.45 -23.57 9.85
C GLU A 334 -3.38 -23.97 10.87
N MET A 335 -2.48 -23.04 11.22
CA MET A 335 -1.28 -23.32 11.98
C MET A 335 -1.12 -22.46 13.24
N GLY A 336 -1.82 -21.33 13.33
CA GLY A 336 -1.74 -20.45 14.49
C GLY A 336 -2.45 -21.04 15.71
N ASP A 337 -1.98 -20.68 16.91
CA ASP A 337 -2.67 -21.05 18.14
C ASP A 337 -4.02 -20.31 18.28
N SER A 338 -4.89 -20.78 19.19
CA SER A 338 -6.23 -20.20 19.36
C SER A 338 -6.22 -18.71 19.68
N LYS A 339 -5.17 -18.23 20.37
CA LYS A 339 -5.00 -16.82 20.69
C LYS A 339 -4.65 -16.01 19.45
N GLN A 340 -3.71 -16.48 18.63
CA GLN A 340 -3.34 -15.85 17.36
C GLN A 340 -4.53 -15.77 16.40
N GLN A 341 -5.29 -16.86 16.27
CA GLN A 341 -6.50 -16.88 15.43
C GLN A 341 -7.54 -15.86 15.88
N GLN A 342 -7.78 -15.75 17.18
CA GLN A 342 -8.74 -14.80 17.73
C GLN A 342 -8.27 -13.34 17.54
N VAL A 343 -6.99 -13.06 17.81
CA VAL A 343 -6.39 -11.73 17.58
C VAL A 343 -6.52 -11.32 16.12
N TYR A 344 -6.19 -12.22 15.19
CA TYR A 344 -6.30 -11.92 13.76
C TYR A 344 -7.74 -11.69 13.31
N LYS A 345 -8.69 -12.48 13.82
CA LYS A 345 -10.14 -12.28 13.58
C LYS A 345 -10.61 -10.90 14.05
N ASP A 346 -10.19 -10.46 15.23
CA ASP A 346 -10.56 -9.15 15.78
C ASP A 346 -9.97 -8.01 14.96
N ILE A 347 -8.71 -8.15 14.52
CA ILE A 347 -8.05 -7.18 13.63
C ILE A 347 -8.77 -7.10 12.29
N LEU A 348 -9.13 -8.24 11.68
CA LEU A 348 -9.82 -8.27 10.41
C LEU A 348 -11.18 -7.58 10.50
N ALA A 349 -11.97 -7.88 11.54
CA ALA A 349 -13.24 -7.21 11.78
C ALA A 349 -13.06 -5.69 11.95
N PHE A 350 -11.99 -5.27 12.64
CA PHE A 350 -11.66 -3.85 12.77
C PHE A 350 -11.28 -3.20 11.42
N LYS A 351 -10.44 -3.85 10.61
CA LYS A 351 -10.08 -3.36 9.26
C LYS A 351 -11.30 -3.26 8.34
N MET A 352 -12.21 -4.24 8.40
CA MET A 352 -13.48 -4.21 7.65
C MET A 352 -14.26 -2.94 7.99
N ARG A 353 -14.47 -2.65 9.28
CA ARG A 353 -15.14 -1.41 9.73
C ARG A 353 -14.44 -0.16 9.22
N LEU A 354 -13.12 -0.08 9.30
CA LEU A 354 -12.37 1.07 8.80
C LEU A 354 -12.50 1.26 7.28
N LYS A 355 -12.59 0.16 6.53
CA LYS A 355 -12.83 0.21 5.09
C LYS A 355 -14.28 0.58 4.75
N GLU A 356 -15.26 0.31 5.61
CA GLU A 356 -16.65 0.72 5.40
C GLU A 356 -16.88 2.24 5.58
N ILE A 357 -15.91 2.98 6.12
CA ILE A 357 -15.98 4.44 6.27
C ILE A 357 -16.17 5.09 4.90
N LYS A 358 -17.29 5.79 4.77
CA LYS A 358 -17.74 6.39 3.51
C LYS A 358 -17.25 7.82 3.33
N ALA A 359 -17.07 8.56 4.42
CA ALA A 359 -16.72 9.97 4.35
C ALA A 359 -15.25 10.17 4.70
N TYR A 360 -14.45 10.52 3.69
CA TYR A 360 -13.07 10.97 3.89
C TYR A 360 -12.94 12.44 3.45
N PRO A 361 -12.27 13.29 4.25
CA PRO A 361 -12.18 14.72 3.99
C PRO A 361 -11.31 15.11 2.79
N PHE A 362 -10.26 14.34 2.49
CA PHE A 362 -9.20 14.77 1.57
C PHE A 362 -8.97 13.83 0.40
N VAL A 363 -8.88 12.52 0.65
CA VAL A 363 -8.55 11.52 -0.37
C VAL A 363 -9.63 10.46 -0.44
N LYS A 364 -10.04 10.09 -1.65
CA LYS A 364 -11.09 9.09 -1.90
C LYS A 364 -10.51 7.70 -2.18
N THR A 365 -11.35 6.70 -2.02
CA THR A 365 -11.10 5.36 -2.55
C THR A 365 -11.53 5.27 -4.02
N TYR A 366 -10.68 4.75 -4.89
CA TYR A 366 -11.02 4.37 -6.25
C TYR A 366 -11.45 2.91 -6.30
N HIS A 367 -12.58 2.62 -6.96
CA HIS A 367 -13.06 1.27 -7.19
C HIS A 367 -12.61 0.80 -8.56
N GLN A 368 -11.71 -0.19 -8.59
CA GLN A 368 -11.56 -1.01 -9.79
C GLN A 368 -12.85 -1.83 -9.91
N ARG A 369 -13.66 -1.53 -10.93
CA ARG A 369 -14.85 -2.32 -11.29
C ARG A 369 -14.46 -3.52 -12.12
#